data_AF-A0A920G5Q2-F1
#
_entry.id   AF-A0A920G5Q2-F1
#
_cell.length_a   1.000
_cell.length_b   1.000
_cell.length_c   1.000
_cell.angle_alpha   90.00
_cell.angle_beta   90.00
_cell.angle_gamma   90.00
#
_symmetry.space_group_name_H-M   'P 1'
#
loop_
_entity.id
_entity.type
_entity.pdbx_description
1 polymer ?
#
loop_
_entity_poly.entity_id
_entity_poly.type
_entity_poly.pdbx_seq_one_letter_code
_entity_poly.pdbx_strand_id
1 'polypeptide(L)'
;MQRWELKRGDRIATLAWNDYRHMETYYGSACSGFVCHTINPRLFPEQIVYIINHAEDRYVFLDPDFWPLIEGIASQCAGLRAG
;
A
#
# COMPACT_ATOMS: atom_id res chain seq x y z
N MET A 1 0.88 14.04 -0.97
CA MET A 1 -0.41 13.38 -0.62
C MET A 1 -1.65 14.25 -0.86
N GLN A 2 -1.63 15.59 -0.74
CA GLN A 2 -2.83 16.43 -1.01
C GLN A 2 -3.46 16.27 -2.40
N ARG A 3 -2.69 15.86 -3.41
CA ARG A 3 -3.17 15.61 -4.78
C ARG A 3 -3.88 14.26 -4.97
N TRP A 4 -3.84 13.37 -3.97
CA TRP A 4 -4.33 11.99 -4.10
C TRP A 4 -5.80 11.81 -3.73
N GLU A 5 -6.53 12.91 -3.50
CA GLU A 5 -7.95 12.93 -3.13
C GLU A 5 -8.31 11.93 -2.02
N LEU A 6 -7.40 11.77 -1.06
CA LEU A 6 -7.57 10.88 0.09
C LEU A 6 -8.29 11.61 1.22
N LYS A 7 -9.13 10.88 1.93
CA LYS A 7 -9.80 11.33 3.15
C LYS A 7 -9.01 10.88 4.37
N ARG A 8 -9.16 11.59 5.49
CA ARG A 8 -8.64 11.11 6.78
C ARG A 8 -9.18 9.72 7.07
N GLY A 9 -8.31 8.82 7.51
CA GLY A 9 -8.65 7.43 7.77
C GLY A 9 -8.54 6.50 6.55
N ASP A 10 -8.33 7.02 5.34
CA ASP A 10 -8.01 6.17 4.19
C ASP A 10 -6.72 5.38 4.46
N ARG A 11 -6.69 4.13 4.00
CA ARG A 11 -5.54 3.23 4.20
C ARG A 11 -4.57 3.36 3.03
N ILE A 12 -3.30 3.43 3.38
CA ILE A 12 -2.16 3.40 2.48
C ILE A 12 -1.36 2.16 2.83
N ALA A 13 -1.30 1.22 1.90
CA ALA A 13 -0.54 0.00 2.07
C ALA A 13 0.96 0.21 1.84
N THR A 14 1.77 -0.62 2.48
CA THR A 14 3.22 -0.71 2.20
C THR A 14 3.64 -2.16 1.94
N LEU A 15 4.33 -2.40 0.84
CA LEU A 15 5.09 -3.62 0.55
C LEU A 15 6.55 -3.21 0.39
N ALA A 16 7.27 -3.14 1.51
CA ALA A 16 8.63 -2.61 1.54
C ALA A 16 9.48 -3.38 2.56
N TRP A 17 10.79 -3.33 2.34
CA TRP A 17 11.81 -3.71 3.29
C TRP A 17 12.00 -2.63 4.35
N ASN A 18 12.74 -2.98 5.39
CA ASN A 18 13.14 -2.04 6.42
C ASN A 18 14.23 -1.11 5.87
N ASP A 19 13.83 0.00 5.27
CA ASP A 19 14.71 1.06 4.83
C ASP A 19 14.22 2.43 5.30
N TYR A 20 14.96 3.49 4.96
CA TYR A 20 14.59 4.84 5.36
C TYR A 20 13.31 5.33 4.66
N ARG A 21 13.01 4.86 3.44
CA ARG A 21 11.80 5.25 2.70
C ARG A 21 10.56 4.61 3.30
N HIS A 22 10.67 3.37 3.77
CA HIS A 22 9.60 2.71 4.49
C HIS A 22 9.32 3.44 5.79
N MET A 23 10.37 3.84 6.53
CA MET A 23 10.22 4.67 7.73
C MET A 23 9.57 6.03 7.42
N GLU A 24 10.01 6.73 6.38
CA GLU A 24 9.40 7.99 5.92
C GLU A 24 7.94 7.80 5.55
N THR A 25 7.59 6.70 4.89
CA THR A 25 6.20 6.36 4.54
C THR A 25 5.37 6.09 5.78
N TYR A 26 5.95 5.42 6.78
CA TYR A 26 5.31 5.11 8.05
C TYR A 26 4.85 6.39 8.76
N TYR A 27 5.76 7.34 8.96
CA TYR A 27 5.44 8.63 9.57
C TYR A 27 4.62 9.53 8.64
N GLY A 28 4.97 9.57 7.35
CA GLY A 28 4.29 10.41 6.36
C GLY A 28 2.82 10.08 6.24
N SER A 29 2.46 8.79 6.22
CA SER A 29 1.05 8.36 6.19
C SER A 29 0.33 8.62 7.51
N ALA A 30 0.86 8.12 8.63
CA ALA A 30 0.24 8.23 9.94
C ALA A 30 0.07 9.70 10.40
N CYS A 31 1.12 10.51 10.29
CA CYS A 31 1.08 11.92 10.70
C CYS A 31 0.22 12.80 9.77
N SER A 32 -0.02 12.35 8.53
CA SER A 32 -0.95 13.03 7.60
C SER A 32 -2.42 12.68 7.85
N GLY A 33 -2.73 11.85 8.85
CA GLY A 33 -4.10 11.43 9.18
C GLY A 33 -4.63 10.28 8.33
N PHE A 34 -3.74 9.54 7.65
CA PHE A 34 -4.04 8.29 6.99
C PHE A 34 -3.68 7.11 7.88
N VAL A 35 -4.13 5.92 7.50
CA VAL A 35 -3.76 4.68 8.19
C VAL A 35 -2.61 4.03 7.42
N CYS A 36 -1.50 3.81 8.11
CA CYS A 36 -0.38 3.02 7.58
C CYS A 36 -0.70 1.53 7.69
N HIS A 37 -0.86 0.85 6.55
CA HIS A 37 -1.20 -0.56 6.49
C HIS A 37 -0.02 -1.38 5.96
N THR A 38 0.79 -1.94 6.86
CA THR A 38 1.98 -2.69 6.45
C THR A 38 1.64 -4.13 6.08
N ILE A 39 1.91 -4.53 4.84
CA ILE A 39 1.64 -5.87 4.31
C ILE A 39 2.94 -6.65 4.23
N ASN A 40 2.92 -7.92 4.64
CA ASN A 40 4.06 -8.80 4.50
C ASN A 40 4.19 -9.27 3.03
N PRO A 41 5.26 -8.89 2.30
CA PRO A 41 5.42 -9.24 0.89
C PRO A 41 5.74 -10.72 0.66
N ARG A 42 5.99 -11.51 1.72
CA ARG A 42 6.27 -12.95 1.64
C ARG A 42 5.00 -13.82 1.59
N LEU A 43 3.82 -13.22 1.62
CA LEU A 43 2.56 -13.93 1.49
C LEU A 43 2.29 -14.36 0.05
N PHE A 44 1.38 -15.32 -0.14
CA PHE A 44 0.95 -15.68 -1.48
C PHE A 44 0.20 -14.52 -2.15
N PRO A 45 0.31 -14.35 -3.48
CA PRO A 45 -0.34 -13.25 -4.20
C PRO A 45 -1.84 -13.11 -3.90
N GLU A 46 -2.56 -14.23 -3.81
CA GLU A 46 -4.01 -14.24 -3.54
C GLU A 46 -4.34 -13.73 -2.13
N GLN A 47 -3.45 -13.97 -1.16
CA GLN A 47 -3.60 -13.45 0.19
C GLN A 47 -3.35 -11.95 0.23
N ILE A 48 -2.38 -11.45 -0.56
CA ILE A 48 -2.09 -10.02 -0.67
C ILE A 48 -3.28 -9.29 -1.32
N VAL A 49 -3.85 -9.86 -2.39
CA VAL A 49 -5.10 -9.35 -3.00
C VAL A 49 -6.23 -9.27 -1.98
N TYR A 50 -6.43 -10.35 -1.22
CA TYR A 50 -7.45 -10.37 -0.18
C TYR A 50 -7.22 -9.28 0.87
N ILE A 51 -5.99 -9.14 1.38
CA ILE A 51 -5.62 -8.14 2.39
C ILE A 51 -5.86 -6.73 1.86
N ILE A 52 -5.39 -6.42 0.65
CA ILE A 52 -5.55 -5.10 0.01
C ILE A 52 -7.03 -4.73 -0.16
N ASN A 53 -7.84 -5.68 -0.65
CA ASN A 53 -9.25 -5.43 -0.90
C ASN A 53 -10.05 -5.36 0.41
N HIS A 54 -9.80 -6.26 1.36
CA HIS A 54 -10.49 -6.28 2.65
C HIS A 54 -10.15 -5.04 3.48
N ALA A 55 -8.89 -4.62 3.44
CA ALA A 55 -8.46 -3.36 4.02
C ALA A 55 -8.70 -2.18 3.08
N GLU A 56 -9.49 -2.30 2.00
CA GLU A 56 -9.78 -1.30 0.93
C GLU A 56 -8.69 -0.22 0.79
N ASP A 57 -7.44 -0.66 0.60
CA ASP A 57 -6.30 0.24 0.46
C ASP A 57 -6.48 1.13 -0.78
N ARG A 58 -6.06 2.39 -0.69
CA ARG A 58 -6.20 3.36 -1.80
C ARG A 58 -4.94 3.48 -2.65
N TYR A 59 -3.78 3.32 -2.02
CA TYR A 59 -2.47 3.33 -2.65
C TYR A 59 -1.57 2.30 -1.97
N VAL A 60 -0.59 1.79 -2.71
CA VAL A 60 0.49 0.93 -2.19
C VAL A 60 1.82 1.64 -2.43
N PHE A 61 2.59 1.87 -1.37
CA PHE A 61 4.02 2.16 -1.50
C PHE A 61 4.77 0.84 -1.60
N LEU A 62 5.54 0.67 -2.68
CA LEU A 62 6.27 -0.55 -2.95
C LEU A 62 7.77 -0.29 -3.04
N ASP A 63 8.56 -1.24 -2.54
CA ASP A 63 9.95 -1.34 -2.97
C ASP A 63 10.04 -1.92 -4.39
N PRO A 64 11.00 -1.48 -5.22
CA PRO A 64 11.13 -1.92 -6.61
C PRO A 64 11.18 -3.43 -6.80
N ASP A 65 11.76 -4.16 -5.84
CA ASP A 65 11.84 -5.62 -5.84
C ASP A 65 10.47 -6.31 -5.93
N PHE A 66 9.41 -5.64 -5.47
CA PHE A 66 8.04 -6.16 -5.46
C PHE A 66 7.19 -5.67 -6.63
N TRP A 67 7.79 -4.95 -7.60
CA TRP A 67 7.06 -4.54 -8.80
C TRP A 67 6.42 -5.72 -9.56
N PRO A 68 7.11 -6.84 -9.83
CA PRO A 68 6.50 -7.97 -10.55
C PRO A 68 5.32 -8.59 -9.80
N LEU A 69 5.37 -8.57 -8.46
CA LEU A 69 4.29 -9.07 -7.61
C LEU A 69 3.05 -8.18 -7.75
N ILE A 70 3.20 -6.87 -7.61
CA ILE A 70 2.09 -5.91 -7.74
C ILE A 70 1.53 -5.89 -9.16
N GLU A 71 2.39 -5.89 -10.18
CA GLU A 71 1.97 -5.94 -11.58
C GLU A 71 1.10 -7.16 -11.89
N GLY A 72 1.44 -8.32 -11.32
CA GLY A 72 0.67 -9.55 -11.48
C GLY A 72 -0.71 -9.55 -10.80
N ILE A 73 -0.93 -8.70 -9.79
CA ILE A 73 -2.18 -8.69 -9.00
C ILE A 73 -2.98 -7.38 -9.08
N ALA A 74 -2.45 -6.33 -9.69
CA ALA A 74 -3.05 -4.99 -9.70
C ALA A 74 -4.49 -4.99 -10.24
N SER A 75 -4.78 -5.79 -11.27
CA SER A 75 -6.12 -5.93 -11.86
C SER A 75 -7.16 -6.52 -10.91
N GLN A 76 -6.72 -7.20 -9.84
CA GLN A 76 -7.57 -7.82 -8.82
C GLN A 76 -7.77 -6.90 -7.61
N CYS A 77 -7.05 -5.78 -7.52
CA CYS A 77 -7.06 -4.86 -6.39
C CYS A 77 -7.99 -3.66 -6.67
N ALA A 78 -9.30 -3.87 -6.59
CA ALA A 78 -10.32 -2.90 -7.03
C ALA A 78 -10.29 -1.55 -6.29
N GLY A 79 -9.77 -1.52 -5.06
CA GLY A 79 -9.68 -0.31 -4.24
C GLY A 79 -8.53 0.63 -4.63
N LEU A 80 -7.52 0.13 -5.34
CA LEU A 80 -6.30 0.87 -5.63
C LEU A 80 -6.50 1.91 -6.73
N ARG A 81 -5.92 3.08 -6.52
CA ARG A 81 -5.88 4.17 -7.50
C ARG A 81 -4.57 4.13 -8.27
N ALA A 82 -4.64 4.41 -9.58
CA ALA A 82 -3.45 4.70 -10.36
C ALA A 82 -2.83 6.01 -9.88
N GLY A 83 -1.51 6.00 -9.69
CA GLY A 83 -0.70 7.13 -9.21
C GLY A 83 0.22 7.67 -10.28
#